data_AF-A0A4W6CLP5-F1
#
_entry.id   AF-A0A4W6CLP5-F1
#
_cell.length_a   1.000
_cell.length_b   1.000
_cell.length_c   1.000
_cell.angle_alpha   90.00
_cell.angle_beta   90.00
_cell.angle_gamma   90.00
#
_symmetry.space_group_name_H-M   'P 1'
#
loop_
_entity.id
_entity.type
_entity.pdbx_description
1 polymer ?
#
loop_
_entity_poly.entity_id
_entity_poly.type
_entity_poly.pdbx_seq_one_letter_code
_entity_poly.pdbx_strand_id
1 'polypeptide(L)'
;QCAVKSLFLLVSLQNCTSTRSLLSVFEEDSGMLTDYTNKLLQSMQRVFGAQVLNTNTFSHSFRSICNIMRFHGNFALGKGDEEVITTLQSFLNSLHSELANQMADSMVFPLIQFREKDLTACSYYLILMSLLSSRAEHEAAMVKYSRLPKKKENEKVADLVKEVAYTRRKQHQASLQYYCALNALQYRKRVAMLEPMLGYTQAQISFFKKGIELVSKKMDNFLSSVSNMTQR
;
A
#
# COMPACT_ATOMS: atom_id res chain seq x y z
N GLN A 1 17.57 16.47 -10.26
CA GLN A 1 17.40 15.00 -10.34
C GLN A 1 17.84 14.40 -9.01
N CYS A 2 16.93 13.81 -8.23
CA CYS A 2 17.33 13.09 -7.02
C CYS A 2 17.84 11.70 -7.44
N ALA A 3 19.16 11.50 -7.42
CA ALA A 3 19.77 10.23 -7.77
C ALA A 3 19.39 9.15 -6.74
N VAL A 4 18.87 8.02 -7.20
CA VAL A 4 18.59 6.87 -6.35
C VAL A 4 19.92 6.24 -5.94
N LYS A 5 20.29 6.37 -4.66
CA LYS A 5 21.48 5.70 -4.12
C LYS A 5 21.25 4.19 -4.11
N SER A 6 22.26 3.42 -4.51
CA SER A 6 22.21 1.95 -4.59
C SER A 6 23.39 1.33 -3.82
N LEU A 7 23.15 0.19 -3.19
CA LEU A 7 24.17 -0.67 -2.59
C LEU A 7 24.96 -1.39 -3.69
N PHE A 8 26.30 -1.36 -3.59
CA PHE A 8 27.18 -2.06 -4.51
C PHE A 8 27.24 -3.56 -4.19
N LEU A 9 26.71 -4.38 -5.10
CA LEU A 9 26.69 -5.84 -4.96
C LEU A 9 28.09 -6.46 -4.89
N LEU A 10 29.06 -5.88 -5.60
CA LEU A 10 30.46 -6.32 -5.62
C LEU A 10 31.16 -6.25 -4.26
N VAL A 11 30.75 -5.34 -3.37
CA VAL A 11 31.39 -5.14 -2.06
C VAL A 11 30.77 -6.02 -0.97
N SER A 12 29.68 -6.72 -1.27
CA SER A 12 29.02 -7.63 -0.31
C SER A 12 29.91 -8.79 0.16
N LEU A 13 30.88 -9.23 -0.66
CA LEU A 13 31.90 -10.23 -0.28
C LEU A 13 32.92 -9.71 0.73
N GLN A 14 33.20 -8.40 0.65
CA GLN A 14 34.30 -7.76 1.38
C GLN A 14 33.88 -7.43 2.81
N ASN A 15 32.57 -7.25 3.07
CA ASN A 15 31.99 -7.06 4.40
C ASN A 15 32.70 -5.98 5.24
N CYS A 16 33.26 -4.96 4.59
CA CYS A 16 34.02 -3.91 5.26
C CYS A 16 33.10 -2.98 6.08
N THR A 17 33.68 -2.29 7.06
CA THR A 17 32.96 -1.40 7.99
C THR A 17 32.14 -0.34 7.26
N SER A 18 32.66 0.20 6.16
CA SER A 18 31.96 1.19 5.33
C SER A 18 30.69 0.62 4.69
N THR A 19 30.73 -0.60 4.17
CA THR A 19 29.55 -1.27 3.59
C THR A 19 28.51 -1.58 4.66
N ARG A 20 28.94 -1.97 5.86
CA ARG A 20 28.02 -2.20 7.00
C ARG A 20 27.35 -0.90 7.46
N SER A 21 28.09 0.20 7.52
CA SER A 21 27.53 1.52 7.86
C SER A 21 26.56 2.02 6.78
N LEU A 22 26.83 1.77 5.50
CA LEU A 22 25.88 2.10 4.45
C LEU A 22 24.63 1.22 4.52
N LEU A 23 24.79 -0.08 4.79
CA LEU A 23 23.68 -1.01 4.95
C LEU A 23 22.74 -0.59 6.09
N SER A 24 23.29 -0.18 7.25
CA SER A 24 22.47 0.26 8.38
C SER A 24 21.62 1.49 8.06
N VAL A 25 22.11 2.40 7.21
CA VAL A 25 21.32 3.55 6.73
C VAL A 25 20.14 3.09 5.86
N PHE A 26 20.35 2.08 5.01
CA PHE A 26 19.25 1.51 4.20
C PHE A 26 18.25 0.73 5.07
N GLU A 27 18.72 0.03 6.10
CA GLU A 27 17.87 -0.64 7.09
C GLU A 27 17.00 0.37 7.84
N GLU A 28 17.58 1.48 8.30
CA GLU A 28 16.86 2.56 8.99
C GLU A 28 15.82 3.22 8.08
N ASP A 29 16.16 3.54 6.82
CA ASP A 29 15.22 4.07 5.82
C ASP A 29 14.07 3.08 5.55
N SER A 30 14.37 1.78 5.45
CA SER A 30 13.34 0.74 5.29
C SER A 30 12.42 0.64 6.51
N GLY A 31 12.96 0.79 7.72
CA GLY A 31 12.19 0.82 8.96
C GLY A 31 11.25 2.02 9.00
N MET A 32 11.79 3.23 8.75
CA MET A 32 10.98 4.46 8.68
C MET A 32 9.89 4.38 7.60
N LEU A 33 10.21 3.80 6.43
CA LEU A 33 9.25 3.58 5.36
C LEU A 33 8.12 2.65 5.81
N THR A 34 8.44 1.58 6.54
CA THR A 34 7.45 0.65 7.09
C THR A 34 6.49 1.38 8.04
N ASP A 35 7.01 2.17 8.97
CA ASP A 35 6.19 2.94 9.91
C ASP A 35 5.33 4.00 9.22
N TYR A 36 5.90 4.68 8.22
CA TYR A 36 5.17 5.65 7.42
C TYR A 36 4.02 4.99 6.64
N THR A 37 4.29 3.89 5.94
CA THR A 37 3.26 3.17 5.18
C THR A 37 2.16 2.59 6.07
N ASN A 38 2.48 2.21 7.32
CA ASN A 38 1.47 1.82 8.31
C ASN A 38 0.50 2.97 8.60
N LYS A 39 1.03 4.16 8.91
CA LYS A 39 0.23 5.36 9.19
C LYS A 39 -0.57 5.81 7.97
N LEU A 40 0.04 5.75 6.78
CA LEU A 40 -0.61 6.11 5.54
C LEU A 40 -1.77 5.17 5.22
N LEU A 41 -1.56 3.85 5.34
CA LEU A 41 -2.61 2.86 5.10
C LEU A 41 -3.78 3.03 6.06
N GLN A 42 -3.51 3.25 7.35
CA GLN A 42 -4.57 3.54 8.32
C GLN A 42 -5.37 4.78 7.93
N SER A 43 -4.69 5.83 7.47
CA SER A 43 -5.35 7.06 7.03
C SER A 43 -6.22 6.82 5.79
N MET A 44 -5.70 6.11 4.78
CA MET A 44 -6.45 5.74 3.57
C MET A 44 -7.65 4.84 3.87
N GLN A 45 -7.49 3.86 4.77
CA GLN A 45 -8.57 3.00 5.21
C GLN A 45 -9.66 3.78 5.96
N ARG A 46 -9.30 4.81 6.74
CA ARG A 46 -10.28 5.71 7.37
C ARG A 46 -11.07 6.51 6.34
N VAL A 47 -10.40 7.09 5.34
CA VAL A 47 -11.06 7.86 4.27
C VAL A 47 -11.97 6.94 3.44
N PHE A 48 -11.49 5.75 3.07
CA PHE A 48 -12.30 4.72 2.41
C PHE A 48 -13.50 4.28 3.26
N GLY A 49 -13.27 3.98 4.54
CA GLY A 49 -14.34 3.61 5.47
C GLY A 49 -15.40 4.70 5.62
N ALA A 50 -15.00 5.98 5.66
CA ALA A 50 -15.92 7.10 5.67
C ALA A 50 -16.74 7.19 4.37
N GLN A 51 -16.14 6.93 3.20
CA GLN A 51 -16.86 6.88 1.93
C GLN A 51 -17.88 5.73 1.88
N VAL A 52 -17.52 4.56 2.38
CA VAL A 52 -18.44 3.41 2.48
C VAL A 52 -19.59 3.72 3.43
N LEU A 53 -19.30 4.30 4.60
CA LEU A 53 -20.32 4.71 5.56
C LEU A 53 -21.26 5.75 4.94
N ASN A 54 -20.70 6.77 4.29
CA ASN A 54 -21.49 7.79 3.58
C ASN A 54 -22.40 7.16 2.53
N THR A 55 -21.91 6.19 1.76
CA THR A 55 -22.72 5.46 0.77
C THR A 55 -23.93 4.78 1.42
N ASN A 56 -23.71 4.09 2.54
CA ASN A 56 -24.76 3.37 3.26
C ASN A 56 -25.75 4.31 3.94
N THR A 57 -25.25 5.32 4.66
CA THR A 57 -26.06 6.32 5.35
C THR A 57 -26.85 7.17 4.37
N PHE A 58 -26.25 7.62 3.27
CA PHE A 58 -26.94 8.35 2.22
C PHE A 58 -28.06 7.50 1.62
N SER A 59 -27.75 6.26 1.21
CA SER A 59 -28.75 5.35 0.65
C SER A 59 -29.93 5.12 1.60
N HIS A 60 -29.64 4.89 2.89
CA HIS A 60 -30.67 4.66 3.91
C HIS A 60 -31.51 5.92 4.17
N SER A 61 -30.88 7.07 4.37
CA SER A 61 -31.57 8.35 4.62
C SER A 61 -32.41 8.76 3.42
N PHE A 62 -31.87 8.66 2.20
CA PHE A 62 -32.60 8.98 0.98
C PHE A 62 -33.78 8.03 0.77
N ARG A 63 -33.60 6.72 1.03
CA ARG A 63 -34.70 5.75 1.01
C ARG A 63 -35.79 6.08 2.02
N SER A 64 -35.40 6.51 3.22
CA SER A 64 -36.35 6.91 4.27
C SER A 64 -37.15 8.14 3.85
N ILE A 65 -36.50 9.14 3.27
CA ILE A 65 -37.18 10.33 2.69
C ILE A 65 -38.15 9.91 1.58
N CYS A 66 -37.73 9.06 0.65
CA CYS A 66 -38.60 8.53 -0.42
C CYS A 66 -39.81 7.77 0.16
N ASN A 67 -39.58 6.97 1.20
CA ASN A 67 -40.66 6.25 1.87
C ASN A 67 -41.63 7.21 2.58
N ILE A 68 -41.15 8.26 3.24
CA ILE A 68 -42.03 9.28 3.85
C ILE A 68 -42.86 9.97 2.77
N MET A 69 -42.24 10.37 1.65
CA MET A 69 -42.95 10.97 0.51
C MET A 69 -44.03 10.03 -0.05
N ARG A 70 -43.81 8.71 -0.03
CA ARG A 70 -44.76 7.69 -0.46
C ARG A 70 -45.85 7.38 0.56
N PHE A 71 -45.51 7.29 1.85
CA PHE A 71 -46.42 6.83 2.91
C PHE A 71 -47.29 7.94 3.51
N HIS A 72 -46.81 9.19 3.55
CA HIS A 72 -47.62 10.32 4.01
C HIS A 72 -48.51 10.92 2.90
N GLY A 73 -48.53 10.30 1.72
CA GLY A 73 -49.27 10.78 0.55
C GLY A 73 -50.59 10.06 0.32
N ASN A 74 -51.66 10.54 0.98
CA ASN A 74 -52.89 10.92 0.25
C ASN A 74 -52.62 12.19 -0.58
N PHE A 75 -51.46 12.25 -1.25
CA PHE A 75 -50.94 13.39 -2.00
C PHE A 75 -50.62 12.85 -3.38
N ALA A 76 -51.30 13.39 -4.39
CA ALA A 76 -51.18 12.93 -5.76
C ALA A 76 -49.83 13.37 -6.36
N LEU A 77 -48.75 12.72 -5.96
CA LEU A 77 -47.49 12.74 -6.72
C LEU A 77 -47.82 12.12 -8.09
N GLY A 78 -47.60 12.88 -9.16
CA GLY A 78 -47.81 12.36 -10.51
C GLY A 78 -46.85 11.20 -10.78
N LYS A 79 -47.18 10.30 -11.72
CA LYS A 79 -46.29 9.19 -12.11
C LYS A 79 -44.85 9.64 -12.45
N GLY A 80 -44.67 10.87 -12.94
CA GLY A 80 -43.36 11.45 -13.25
C GLY A 80 -42.51 11.81 -12.02
N ASP A 81 -43.11 12.11 -10.86
CA ASP A 81 -42.37 12.49 -9.65
C ASP A 81 -41.68 11.28 -9.01
N GLU A 82 -42.34 10.11 -9.02
CA GLU A 82 -41.75 8.87 -8.51
C GLU A 82 -40.55 8.39 -9.37
N GLU A 83 -40.62 8.58 -10.68
CA GLU A 83 -39.53 8.23 -11.60
C GLU A 83 -38.29 9.10 -11.37
N VAL A 84 -38.47 10.41 -11.15
CA VAL A 84 -37.38 11.34 -10.86
C VAL A 84 -36.71 11.00 -9.52
N ILE A 85 -37.50 10.77 -8.47
CA ILE A 85 -37.00 10.39 -7.14
C ILE A 85 -36.22 9.08 -7.20
N THR A 86 -36.75 8.07 -7.89
CA THR A 86 -36.10 6.76 -8.02
C THR A 86 -34.81 6.85 -8.84
N THR A 87 -34.81 7.65 -9.91
CA THR A 87 -33.63 7.89 -10.75
C THR A 87 -32.53 8.61 -9.97
N LEU A 88 -32.88 9.64 -9.19
CA LEU A 88 -31.95 10.35 -8.31
C LEU A 88 -31.35 9.44 -7.24
N GLN A 89 -32.19 8.64 -6.57
CA GLN A 89 -31.73 7.69 -5.57
C GLN A 89 -30.75 6.67 -6.16
N SER A 90 -31.13 6.04 -7.28
CA SER A 90 -30.33 5.02 -7.94
C SER A 90 -28.98 5.59 -8.39
N PHE A 91 -28.98 6.78 -8.99
CA PHE A 91 -27.76 7.39 -9.50
C PHE A 91 -26.82 7.88 -8.39
N LEU A 92 -27.32 8.57 -7.36
CA LEU A 92 -26.48 9.05 -6.26
C LEU A 92 -25.86 7.88 -5.47
N ASN A 93 -26.62 6.81 -5.25
CA ASN A 93 -26.08 5.57 -4.69
C ASN A 93 -25.00 4.98 -5.60
N SER A 94 -25.24 4.93 -6.92
CA SER A 94 -24.26 4.40 -7.87
C SER A 94 -22.96 5.22 -7.89
N LEU A 95 -23.02 6.56 -7.78
CA LEU A 95 -21.84 7.42 -7.73
C LEU A 95 -21.00 7.16 -6.49
N HIS A 96 -21.64 7.11 -5.33
CA HIS A 96 -20.95 6.90 -4.06
C HIS A 96 -20.36 5.48 -3.97
N SER A 97 -21.08 4.48 -4.45
CA SER A 97 -20.59 3.10 -4.58
C SER A 97 -19.42 2.99 -5.56
N GLU A 98 -19.49 3.65 -6.72
CA GLU A 98 -18.40 3.64 -7.70
C GLU A 98 -17.15 4.31 -7.15
N LEU A 99 -17.29 5.46 -6.47
CA LEU A 99 -16.17 6.12 -5.80
C LEU A 99 -15.55 5.22 -4.72
N ALA A 100 -16.36 4.52 -3.93
CA ALA A 100 -15.86 3.57 -2.94
C ALA A 100 -15.05 2.44 -3.60
N ASN A 101 -15.55 1.85 -4.67
CA ASN A 101 -14.84 0.79 -5.41
C ASN A 101 -13.51 1.30 -5.99
N GLN A 102 -13.51 2.47 -6.62
CA GLN A 102 -12.28 3.07 -7.15
C GLN A 102 -11.27 3.36 -6.05
N MET A 103 -11.71 3.83 -4.87
CA MET A 103 -10.83 4.03 -3.71
C MET A 103 -10.26 2.71 -3.18
N ALA A 104 -11.04 1.63 -3.16
CA ALA A 104 -10.54 0.32 -2.77
C ALA A 104 -9.43 -0.16 -3.72
N ASP A 105 -9.69 -0.12 -5.02
CA ASP A 105 -8.82 -0.72 -6.04
C ASP A 105 -7.58 0.11 -6.36
N SER A 106 -7.71 1.44 -6.39
CA SER A 106 -6.64 2.35 -6.87
C SER A 106 -5.90 3.10 -5.76
N MET A 107 -6.42 3.11 -4.53
CA MET A 107 -5.78 3.77 -3.39
C MET A 107 -5.38 2.78 -2.30
N VAL A 108 -6.33 2.00 -1.77
CA VAL A 108 -6.07 1.11 -0.62
C VAL A 108 -5.29 -0.13 -1.04
N PHE A 109 -5.73 -0.82 -2.10
CA PHE A 109 -5.16 -2.09 -2.53
C PHE A 109 -3.68 -2.00 -2.94
N PRO A 110 -3.22 -1.01 -3.74
CA PRO A 110 -1.80 -0.92 -4.11
C PRO A 110 -0.88 -0.75 -2.90
N LEU A 111 -1.33 0.00 -1.88
CA LEU A 111 -0.56 0.18 -0.65
C LEU A 111 -0.53 -1.08 0.22
N ILE A 112 -1.62 -1.86 0.26
CA ILE A 112 -1.63 -3.19 0.89
C ILE A 112 -0.65 -4.11 0.17
N GLN A 113 -0.71 -4.18 -1.16
CA GLN A 113 0.17 -5.02 -1.97
C GLN A 113 1.64 -4.68 -1.74
N PHE A 114 1.99 -3.39 -1.72
CA PHE A 114 3.35 -2.94 -1.42
C PHE A 114 3.82 -3.42 -0.04
N ARG A 115 2.98 -3.30 1.00
CA ARG A 115 3.34 -3.75 2.35
C ARG A 115 3.49 -5.27 2.41
N GLU A 116 2.53 -6.01 1.90
CA GLU A 116 2.49 -7.47 2.01
C GLU A 116 3.53 -8.16 1.15
N LYS A 117 3.83 -7.63 -0.05
CA LYS A 117 4.80 -8.23 -0.97
C LYS A 117 6.20 -7.66 -0.79
N ASP A 118 6.35 -6.33 -0.87
CA ASP A 118 7.68 -5.72 -0.96
C ASP A 118 8.33 -5.55 0.41
N LEU A 119 7.61 -5.03 1.40
CA LEU A 119 8.16 -4.83 2.75
C LEU A 119 8.31 -6.16 3.50
N THR A 120 7.38 -7.10 3.35
CA THR A 120 7.53 -8.45 3.93
C THR A 120 8.71 -9.19 3.31
N ALA A 121 8.90 -9.10 1.98
CA ALA A 121 10.07 -9.72 1.34
C ALA A 121 11.38 -9.09 1.86
N CYS A 122 11.45 -7.77 1.99
CA CYS A 122 12.62 -7.10 2.56
C CYS A 122 12.89 -7.55 4.01
N SER A 123 11.84 -7.64 4.84
CA SER A 123 11.94 -8.14 6.21
C SER A 123 12.39 -9.60 6.27
N TYR A 124 11.88 -10.45 5.38
CA TYR A 124 12.30 -11.84 5.27
C TYR A 124 13.79 -11.96 4.93
N TYR A 125 14.30 -11.21 3.95
CA TYR A 125 15.71 -11.27 3.59
C TYR A 125 16.63 -10.67 4.68
N LEU A 126 16.16 -9.62 5.38
CA LEU A 126 16.85 -9.12 6.57
C LEU A 126 16.96 -10.22 7.63
N ILE A 127 15.85 -10.90 7.93
CA ILE A 127 15.83 -12.05 8.85
C ILE A 127 16.76 -13.15 8.34
N LEU A 128 16.79 -13.44 7.04
CA LEU A 128 17.64 -14.48 6.46
C LEU A 128 19.15 -14.16 6.57
N MET A 129 19.51 -12.88 6.42
CA MET A 129 20.89 -12.40 6.54
C MET A 129 21.32 -12.25 8.01
N SER A 130 20.47 -11.67 8.85
CA SER A 130 20.77 -11.25 10.23
C SER A 130 20.41 -12.30 11.29
N LEU A 131 19.26 -12.98 11.14
CA LEU A 131 18.65 -13.82 12.18
C LEU A 131 18.74 -15.33 11.89
N LEU A 132 18.61 -15.77 10.62
CA LEU A 132 18.63 -17.18 10.20
C LEU A 132 20.03 -17.68 9.87
N SER A 133 20.95 -17.43 10.80
CA SER A 133 22.19 -18.19 10.93
C SER A 133 23.29 -17.92 9.91
N SER A 134 23.09 -17.34 8.71
CA SER A 134 24.18 -17.25 7.72
C SER A 134 25.39 -16.40 8.16
N ARG A 135 25.16 -15.22 8.76
CA ARG A 135 26.24 -14.39 9.32
C ARG A 135 26.80 -14.95 10.62
N ALA A 136 25.94 -15.37 11.54
CA ALA A 136 26.35 -15.90 12.84
C ALA A 136 27.09 -17.25 12.70
N GLU A 137 26.67 -18.13 11.80
CA GLU A 137 27.37 -19.38 11.45
C GLU A 137 28.75 -19.10 10.87
N HIS A 138 28.86 -18.10 9.98
CA HIS A 138 30.16 -17.75 9.43
C HIS A 138 31.10 -17.17 10.50
N GLU A 139 30.62 -16.26 11.35
CA GLU A 139 31.40 -15.74 12.48
C GLU A 139 31.81 -16.87 13.44
N ALA A 140 30.91 -17.80 13.76
CA ALA A 140 31.22 -18.97 14.59
C ALA A 140 32.26 -19.91 13.94
N ALA A 141 32.12 -20.21 12.65
CA ALA A 141 33.08 -21.02 11.90
C ALA A 141 34.47 -20.36 11.84
N MET A 142 34.51 -19.04 11.62
CA MET A 142 35.74 -18.26 11.66
C MET A 142 36.40 -18.27 13.04
N VAL A 143 35.62 -18.19 14.13
CA VAL A 143 36.16 -18.32 15.50
C VAL A 143 36.78 -19.70 15.72
N LYS A 144 36.11 -20.79 15.31
CA LYS A 144 36.67 -22.16 15.41
C LYS A 144 37.97 -22.27 14.60
N TYR A 145 37.97 -21.79 13.36
CA TYR A 145 39.13 -21.80 12.48
C TYR A 145 40.30 -21.01 13.06
N SER A 146 40.06 -19.83 13.64
CA SER A 146 41.11 -18.99 14.22
C SER A 146 41.86 -19.62 15.41
N ARG A 147 41.24 -20.60 16.07
CA ARG A 147 41.82 -21.31 17.23
C ARG A 147 42.66 -22.53 16.84
N LEU A 148 42.82 -22.81 15.55
CA LEU A 148 43.60 -23.96 15.09
C LEU A 148 45.11 -23.81 15.41
N PRO A 149 45.76 -24.86 15.93
CA PRO A 149 47.19 -24.83 16.24
C PRO A 149 48.04 -24.85 14.98
N LYS A 150 49.01 -23.92 14.87
CA LYS A 150 49.89 -23.76 13.69
C LYS A 150 50.82 -24.95 13.37
N LYS A 151 50.98 -25.91 14.28
CA LYS A 151 52.06 -26.93 14.22
C LYS A 151 51.60 -28.36 13.90
N LYS A 152 50.32 -28.61 13.63
CA LYS A 152 49.81 -29.95 13.25
C LYS A 152 48.77 -29.84 12.14
N GLU A 153 49.13 -30.24 10.93
CA GLU A 153 48.15 -30.57 9.89
C GLU A 153 47.46 -31.87 10.28
N ASN A 154 46.13 -31.85 10.36
CA ASN A 154 45.29 -32.97 10.76
C ASN A 154 44.03 -32.94 9.88
N GLU A 155 43.38 -34.06 9.58
CA GLU A 155 42.16 -34.09 8.74
C GLU A 155 41.07 -33.12 9.24
N LYS A 156 41.01 -32.91 10.55
CA LYS A 156 40.13 -31.92 11.21
C LYS A 156 40.31 -30.49 10.68
N VAL A 157 41.51 -30.12 10.21
CA VAL A 157 41.79 -28.82 9.59
C VAL A 157 41.09 -28.71 8.24
N ALA A 158 41.10 -29.78 7.44
CA ALA A 158 40.46 -29.78 6.13
C ALA A 158 38.92 -29.63 6.23
N ASP A 159 38.30 -30.27 7.22
CA ASP A 159 36.85 -30.16 7.45
C ASP A 159 36.45 -28.75 7.92
N LEU A 160 37.23 -28.14 8.80
CA LEU A 160 37.03 -26.75 9.24
C LEU A 160 37.19 -25.75 8.08
N VAL A 161 38.16 -25.96 7.18
CA VAL A 161 38.33 -25.14 5.97
C VAL A 161 37.09 -25.25 5.08
N LYS A 162 36.55 -26.46 4.90
CA LYS A 162 35.30 -26.67 4.13
C LYS A 162 34.10 -25.99 4.80
N GLU A 163 33.96 -26.09 6.13
CA GLU A 163 32.90 -25.42 6.90
C GLU A 163 32.94 -23.89 6.72
N VAL A 164 34.14 -23.29 6.82
CA VAL A 164 34.33 -21.85 6.60
C VAL A 164 33.99 -21.44 5.16
N ALA A 165 34.43 -22.21 4.16
CA ALA A 165 34.12 -21.92 2.76
C ALA A 165 32.60 -22.00 2.49
N TYR A 166 31.93 -23.02 3.02
CA TYR A 166 30.49 -23.21 2.88
C TYR A 166 29.69 -22.06 3.53
N THR A 167 29.98 -21.75 4.80
CA THR A 167 29.29 -20.68 5.54
C THR A 167 29.53 -19.30 4.90
N ARG A 168 30.74 -19.03 4.40
CA ARG A 168 31.04 -17.80 3.66
C ARG A 168 30.21 -17.68 2.38
N ARG A 169 30.07 -18.76 1.61
CA ARG A 169 29.25 -18.79 0.40
C ARG A 169 27.78 -18.52 0.72
N LYS A 170 27.25 -19.19 1.75
CA LYS A 170 25.87 -19.00 2.23
C LYS A 170 25.62 -17.55 2.66
N GLN A 171 26.50 -16.98 3.48
CA GLN A 171 26.41 -15.58 3.92
C GLN A 171 26.44 -14.62 2.73
N HIS A 172 27.36 -14.81 1.79
CA HIS A 172 27.46 -13.94 0.62
C HIS A 172 26.19 -13.98 -0.23
N GLN A 173 25.64 -15.18 -0.49
CA GLN A 173 24.42 -15.32 -1.26
C GLN A 173 23.22 -14.65 -0.57
N ALA A 174 23.09 -14.83 0.75
CA ALA A 174 22.06 -14.15 1.54
C ALA A 174 22.20 -12.63 1.48
N SER A 175 23.42 -12.12 1.61
CA SER A 175 23.72 -10.67 1.55
C SER A 175 23.39 -10.08 0.18
N LEU A 176 23.70 -10.79 -0.91
CA LEU A 176 23.34 -10.37 -2.27
C LEU A 176 21.82 -10.24 -2.44
N GLN A 177 21.06 -11.24 -2.00
CA GLN A 177 19.60 -11.20 -2.07
C GLN A 177 19.04 -10.02 -1.28
N TYR A 178 19.58 -9.78 -0.09
CA TYR A 178 19.14 -8.67 0.75
C TYR A 178 19.47 -7.30 0.12
N TYR A 179 20.67 -7.13 -0.43
CA TYR A 179 21.08 -5.87 -1.06
C TYR A 179 20.27 -5.61 -2.33
N CYS A 180 19.98 -6.64 -3.12
CA CYS A 180 19.08 -6.55 -4.26
C CYS A 180 17.67 -6.12 -3.84
N ALA A 181 17.13 -6.70 -2.76
CA ALA A 181 15.82 -6.35 -2.24
C ALA A 181 15.76 -4.87 -1.80
N LEU A 182 16.75 -4.42 -1.03
CA LEU A 182 16.86 -3.02 -0.60
C LEU A 182 17.01 -2.05 -1.76
N ASN A 183 17.83 -2.38 -2.76
CA ASN A 183 17.97 -1.56 -3.97
C ASN A 183 16.65 -1.47 -4.72
N ALA A 184 15.95 -2.58 -4.92
CA ALA A 184 14.64 -2.59 -5.57
C ALA A 184 13.60 -1.80 -4.77
N LEU A 185 13.67 -1.83 -3.44
CA LEU A 185 12.80 -1.05 -2.56
C LEU A 185 12.96 0.47 -2.76
N GLN A 186 14.19 0.95 -3.01
CA GLN A 186 14.44 2.37 -3.28
C GLN A 186 13.69 2.89 -4.53
N TYR A 187 13.52 2.06 -5.54
CA TYR A 187 12.74 2.41 -6.73
C TYR A 187 11.24 2.24 -6.47
N ARG A 188 10.85 1.12 -5.85
CA ARG A 188 9.44 0.80 -5.59
C ARG A 188 8.77 1.78 -4.63
N LYS A 189 9.48 2.28 -3.61
CA LYS A 189 8.89 3.21 -2.61
C LYS A 189 8.30 4.47 -3.25
N ARG A 190 8.93 5.01 -4.31
CA ARG A 190 8.42 6.22 -4.97
C ARG A 190 7.11 5.95 -5.69
N VAL A 191 7.04 4.85 -6.44
CA VAL A 191 5.84 4.45 -7.17
C VAL A 191 4.72 4.11 -6.18
N ALA A 192 5.03 3.30 -5.17
CA ALA A 192 4.06 2.84 -4.17
C ALA A 192 3.40 3.98 -3.38
N MET A 193 4.08 5.13 -3.20
CA MET A 193 3.48 6.28 -2.51
C MET A 193 2.69 7.19 -3.46
N LEU A 194 3.10 7.31 -4.72
CA LEU A 194 2.45 8.19 -5.69
C LEU A 194 1.22 7.55 -6.33
N GLU A 195 1.27 6.25 -6.61
CA GLU A 195 0.20 5.51 -7.27
C GLU A 195 -1.14 5.60 -6.49
N PRO A 196 -1.20 5.36 -5.16
CA PRO A 196 -2.42 5.56 -4.39
C PRO A 196 -2.98 6.99 -4.42
N MET A 197 -2.11 8.01 -4.44
CA MET A 197 -2.52 9.41 -4.47
C MET A 197 -3.10 9.79 -5.83
N LEU A 198 -2.51 9.28 -6.91
CA LEU A 198 -3.02 9.46 -8.26
C LEU A 198 -4.35 8.73 -8.45
N GLY A 199 -4.46 7.48 -7.97
CA GLY A 199 -5.70 6.71 -7.99
C GLY A 199 -6.83 7.42 -7.26
N TYR A 200 -6.58 7.90 -6.04
CA TYR A 200 -7.54 8.71 -5.30
C TYR A 200 -7.96 9.99 -6.06
N THR A 201 -6.99 10.71 -6.61
CA THR A 201 -7.27 11.96 -7.36
C THR A 201 -8.13 11.69 -8.60
N GLN A 202 -7.82 10.63 -9.35
CA GLN A 202 -8.61 10.23 -10.51
C GLN A 202 -10.03 9.81 -10.12
N ALA A 203 -10.18 9.09 -9.00
CA ALA A 203 -11.48 8.69 -8.48
C ALA A 203 -12.34 9.90 -8.10
N GLN A 204 -11.75 10.89 -7.43
CA GLN A 204 -12.42 12.15 -7.09
C GLN A 204 -12.84 12.93 -8.34
N ILE A 205 -11.94 13.05 -9.33
CA ILE A 205 -12.26 13.73 -10.60
C ILE A 205 -13.44 13.04 -11.30
N SER A 206 -13.44 11.71 -11.37
CA SER A 206 -14.53 10.93 -11.96
C SER A 206 -15.86 11.16 -11.23
N PHE A 207 -15.84 11.11 -9.89
CA PHE A 207 -17.00 11.36 -9.05
C PHE A 207 -17.62 12.74 -9.31
N PHE A 208 -16.81 13.81 -9.28
CA PHE A 208 -17.32 15.16 -9.49
C PHE A 208 -17.81 15.38 -10.93
N LYS A 209 -17.12 14.86 -11.94
CA LYS A 209 -17.56 14.98 -13.34
C LYS A 209 -18.93 14.35 -13.55
N LYS A 210 -19.10 13.10 -13.12
CA LYS A 210 -20.39 12.39 -13.21
C LYS A 210 -21.48 13.05 -12.36
N GLY A 211 -21.11 13.61 -11.21
CA GLY A 211 -22.01 14.38 -10.35
C GLY A 211 -22.52 15.66 -11.03
N ILE A 212 -21.65 16.43 -11.69
CA ILE A 212 -22.04 17.66 -12.41
C ILE A 212 -22.95 17.34 -13.60
N GLU A 213 -22.67 16.28 -14.35
CA GLU A 213 -23.52 15.84 -15.45
C GLU A 213 -24.98 15.57 -15.00
N LEU A 214 -25.17 15.00 -13.80
CA LEU A 214 -26.49 14.78 -13.21
C LEU A 214 -27.22 16.10 -12.87
N VAL A 215 -26.52 17.01 -12.20
CA VAL A 215 -27.10 18.27 -11.70
C VAL A 215 -27.44 19.21 -12.86
N SER A 216 -26.62 19.25 -13.91
CA SER A 216 -26.63 20.33 -14.91
C SER A 216 -27.83 20.44 -15.87
N LYS A 217 -28.67 19.40 -16.04
CA LYS A 217 -29.79 19.49 -17.02
C LYS A 217 -31.12 18.92 -16.52
N LYS A 218 -31.12 17.76 -15.88
CA LYS A 218 -32.37 17.17 -15.36
C LYS A 218 -32.77 17.77 -14.01
N MET A 219 -31.78 18.05 -13.16
CA MET A 219 -32.02 18.63 -11.84
C MET A 219 -32.42 20.11 -11.93
N ASP A 220 -31.74 20.93 -12.73
CA ASP A 220 -32.09 22.36 -12.86
C ASP A 220 -33.52 22.58 -13.40
N ASN A 221 -33.96 21.76 -14.36
CA ASN A 221 -35.33 21.81 -14.88
C ASN A 221 -36.37 21.35 -13.83
N PHE A 222 -36.03 20.35 -13.02
CA PHE A 222 -36.88 19.90 -11.92
C PHE A 222 -36.95 20.94 -10.79
N LEU A 223 -35.81 21.45 -10.33
CA LEU A 223 -35.71 22.46 -9.26
C LEU A 223 -36.42 23.76 -9.65
N SER A 224 -36.26 24.22 -10.90
CA SER A 224 -36.99 25.39 -11.40
C SER A 224 -38.50 25.17 -11.47
N SER A 225 -38.95 23.96 -11.84
CA SER A 225 -40.37 23.59 -11.81
C SER A 225 -40.94 23.59 -10.39
N VAL A 226 -40.18 23.08 -9.40
CA VAL A 226 -40.56 23.09 -7.98
C VAL A 226 -40.58 24.51 -7.40
N SER A 227 -39.59 25.36 -7.72
CA SER A 227 -39.57 26.76 -7.29
C SER A 227 -40.77 27.55 -7.81
N ASN A 228 -41.19 27.29 -9.05
CA ASN A 228 -42.38 27.92 -9.62
C ASN A 228 -43.69 27.45 -8.96
N MET A 229 -43.72 26.22 -8.43
CA MET A 229 -44.86 25.71 -7.65
C MET A 229 -44.94 26.33 -6.25
N THR A 230 -43.82 26.75 -5.66
CA THR A 230 -43.76 27.36 -4.32
C THR A 230 -44.02 28.88 -4.32
N GLN A 231 -44.05 29.53 -5.49
CA GLN A 231 -44.36 30.96 -5.65
C GLN A 231 -45.84 31.27 -5.98
N ARG A 232 -46.71 30.25 -5.96
CA ARG A 232 -48.18 30.42 -5.99
C ARG A 232 -48.75 30.19 -4.60
#